data_AF-A0A8S8YIL7-F1
#
_entry.id   AF-A0A8S8YIL7-F1
#
_cell.length_a   1.000
_cell.length_b   1.000
_cell.length_c   1.000
_cell.angle_alpha   90.00
_cell.angle_beta   90.00
_cell.angle_gamma   90.00
#
_symmetry.space_group_name_H-M   'P 1'
#
loop_
_entity.id
_entity.type
_entity.pdbx_description
1 polymer ?
#
loop_
_entity_poly.entity_id
_entity_poly.type
_entity_poly.pdbx_seq_one_letter_code
_entity_poly.pdbx_strand_id
1 'polypeptide(L)' 'MEALLHKSQILDEQIDINVGLRRIEGRQSGKYLAEGTAVRARIVSLSLNPHDPRSSKIGLTCKQTALGAHDWLNEED' A
#
# COMPACT_ATOMS: atom_id res chain seq x y z
N MET A 1 12.74 7.79 7.31
CA MET A 1 12.95 6.85 6.18
C MET A 1 11.56 6.45 5.71
N GLU A 2 11.30 6.56 4.42
CA GLU A 2 9.96 6.37 3.86
C GLU A 2 9.96 5.12 2.98
N ALA A 3 8.78 4.54 2.83
CA ALA A 3 8.56 3.38 1.97
C ALA A 3 7.43 3.68 0.99
N LEU A 4 7.59 3.18 -0.25
CA LEU A 4 6.66 3.40 -1.33
C LEU A 4 5.88 2.11 -1.60
N LEU A 5 4.57 2.19 -1.41
CA LEU A 5 3.62 1.21 -1.93
C LEU A 5 3.15 1.69 -3.30
N HIS A 6 3.61 1.04 -4.36
CA HIS A 6 3.20 1.41 -5.72
C HIS A 6 1.74 1.07 -5.96
N LYS A 7 1.03 1.86 -6.79
CA LYS A 7 -0.41 1.71 -7.04
C LYS A 7 -0.81 0.30 -7.50
N SER A 8 0.03 -0.35 -8.32
CA SER A 8 -0.19 -1.71 -8.80
C SER A 8 0.11 -2.81 -7.78
N GLN A 9 0.55 -2.44 -6.58
CA GLN A 9 0.89 -3.33 -5.47
C GLN A 9 -0.11 -3.21 -4.31
N ILE A 10 -1.22 -2.47 -4.48
CA ILE A 10 -2.22 -2.25 -3.44
C ILE A 10 -3.27 -3.38 -3.44
N LEU A 11 -4.01 -3.53 -4.54
CA LEU A 11 -5.07 -4.54 -4.71
C LEU A 11 -4.83 -5.35 -5.99
N ASP A 12 -5.40 -6.55 -6.06
CA ASP A 12 -5.41 -7.38 -7.27
C ASP A 12 -6.60 -7.09 -8.20
N GLU A 13 -6.82 -5.81 -8.47
CA GLU A 13 -7.88 -5.33 -9.33
C GLU A 13 -7.53 -3.97 -9.94
N GLN A 14 -8.41 -3.46 -10.81
CA GLN A 14 -8.32 -2.08 -11.28
C GLN A 14 -8.68 -1.12 -10.15
N ILE A 15 -7.85 -0.09 -9.99
CA ILE A 15 -8.01 0.93 -8.96
C ILE A 15 -8.34 2.29 -9.58
N ASP A 16 -9.21 3.04 -8.91
CA ASP A 16 -9.49 4.44 -9.18
C ASP A 16 -8.82 5.33 -8.14
N ILE A 17 -8.29 6.46 -8.60
CA ILE A 17 -7.58 7.43 -7.74
C ILE A 17 -8.41 8.70 -7.70
N ASN A 18 -8.95 9.01 -6.52
CA ASN A 18 -9.62 10.27 -6.26
C ASN A 18 -8.67 11.23 -5.55
N VAL A 19 -8.11 12.18 -6.31
CA VAL A 19 -7.14 13.15 -5.79
C VAL A 19 -7.80 14.13 -4.81
N GLY A 20 -9.06 14.50 -5.04
CA GLY A 20 -9.79 15.44 -4.17
C GLY A 20 -10.05 14.88 -2.77
N LEU A 21 -10.36 13.58 -2.69
CA LEU A 21 -10.55 12.85 -1.43
C LEU A 21 -9.26 12.22 -0.89
N ARG A 22 -8.15 12.33 -1.62
CA ARG A 22 -6.86 11.67 -1.31
C ARG A 22 -7.04 10.17 -1.02
N ARG A 23 -7.83 9.49 -1.87
CA ARG A 23 -8.24 8.09 -1.71
C ARG A 23 -7.95 7.28 -2.97
N ILE A 24 -7.58 6.02 -2.79
CA ILE A 24 -7.46 5.00 -3.84
C ILE A 24 -8.48 3.91 -3.53
N GLU A 25 -9.23 3.47 -4.53
CA GLU A 25 -10.34 2.52 -4.36
C GLU A 25 -10.35 1.45 -5.44
N GLY A 26 -10.58 0.20 -5.05
CA GLY A 26 -10.77 -0.92 -5.96
C GLY A 26 -12.14 -0.89 -6.63
N ARG A 27 -12.19 -1.08 -7.95
CA ARG A 27 -13.43 -1.00 -8.73
C ARG A 27 -14.42 -2.12 -8.46
N GLN A 28 -13.97 -3.30 -8.07
CA GLN A 28 -14.81 -4.47 -7.88
C GLN A 28 -15.12 -4.68 -6.40
N SER A 29 -14.11 -4.56 -5.54
CA SER A 29 -14.28 -4.81 -4.10
C SER A 29 -14.83 -3.60 -3.33
N GLY A 30 -14.65 -2.37 -3.82
CA GLY A 30 -14.88 -1.15 -3.06
C GLY A 30 -13.89 -0.93 -1.90
N LYS A 31 -12.91 -1.82 -1.72
CA LYS A 31 -11.83 -1.65 -0.74
C LYS A 31 -11.02 -0.42 -1.10
N TYR A 32 -10.69 0.39 -0.11
CA TYR A 32 -10.01 1.65 -0.33
C TYR A 32 -8.92 1.93 0.70
N LEU A 33 -7.93 2.71 0.28
CA LEU A 33 -6.93 3.32 1.14
C LEU A 33 -7.08 4.83 1.06
N ALA A 34 -7.04 5.49 2.21
CA ALA A 34 -6.95 6.93 2.32
C ALA A 34 -5.67 7.31 3.08
N GLU A 35 -5.34 8.59 3.07
CA GLU A 35 -4.29 9.10 3.95
C GLU A 35 -4.65 8.80 5.42
N GLY A 36 -3.67 8.28 6.17
CA GLY A 36 -3.85 7.86 7.56
C GLY A 36 -4.34 6.42 7.74
N THR A 37 -4.73 5.71 6.67
CA THR A 37 -5.09 4.29 6.78
C THR A 37 -3.87 3.45 7.18
N ALA A 38 -3.99 2.71 8.27
CA ALA A 38 -2.97 1.76 8.70
C ALA A 38 -3.02 0.49 7.83
N VAL A 39 -1.84 0.04 7.38
CA VAL A 39 -1.71 -1.11 6.48
C VAL A 39 -0.66 -2.09 6.97
N ARG A 40 -0.92 -3.37 6.71
CA ARG A 40 0.07 -4.45 6.78
C ARG A 40 0.60 -4.70 5.37
N ALA A 41 1.91 -4.51 5.17
CA ALA A 41 2.57 -4.70 3.87
C ALA A 41 3.84 -5.54 4.02
N ARG A 42 4.32 -6.10 2.92
CA ARG A 42 5.61 -6.80 2.83
C ARG A 42 6.63 -5.94 2.07
N ILE A 43 7.86 -5.88 2.58
CA ILE A 43 8.99 -5.28 1.87
C ILE A 43 9.41 -6.22 0.73
N VAL A 44 9.47 -5.69 -0.49
CA VAL A 44 9.87 -6.44 -1.70
C VAL A 44 11.16 -5.92 -2.33
N SER A 45 11.55 -4.69 -2.03
CA SER A 45 12.83 -4.14 -2.46
C SER A 45 13.41 -3.20 -1.42
N LEU A 46 14.73 -3.21 -1.31
CA LEU A 46 15.47 -2.43 -0.34
C LEU A 46 16.73 -1.87 -0.99
N SER A 47 16.83 -0.55 -1.05
CA SER A 47 18.03 0.17 -1.48
C SER A 47 18.35 1.22 -0.44
N LEU A 48 19.31 0.90 0.44
CA LEU A 48 19.70 1.75 1.55
C LEU A 48 20.93 2.58 1.17
N ASN A 49 20.87 3.87 1.46
CA ASN A 49 22.03 4.74 1.43
C ASN A 49 22.44 5.06 2.88
N PRO A 50 23.58 4.51 3.37
CA PRO A 50 24.03 4.75 4.74
C PRO A 50 24.40 6.20 5.04
N HIS A 51 24.77 6.98 4.02
CA HIS A 51 25.21 8.37 4.17
C HIS A 51 24.05 9.36 4.11
N ASP A 52 22.98 9.03 3.39
CA ASP A 52 21.73 9.79 3.37
C ASP A 52 20.51 8.86 3.51
N PRO A 53 20.00 8.65 4.73
CA PRO A 53 18.84 7.82 4.97
C PRO A 53 17.57 8.27 4.25
N ARG A 54 17.48 9.54 3.83
CA ARG A 54 16.32 10.07 3.10
C ARG A 54 16.34 9.69 1.62
N SER A 55 17.51 9.43 1.03
CA SER A 55 17.61 8.93 -0.34
C SER A 55 17.39 7.42 -0.45
N SER A 56 17.16 6.73 0.68
CA SER A 56 16.91 5.29 0.71
C SER A 56 15.53 4.98 0.13
N LYS A 57 15.43 3.91 -0.66
CA LYS A 57 14.19 3.47 -1.32
C LYS A 57 13.77 2.12 -0.75
N ILE A 58 12.56 2.07 -0.22
CA ILE A 58 11.93 0.84 0.26
C ILE A 58 10.66 0.62 -0.58
N GLY A 59 10.58 -0.51 -1.28
CA GLY A 59 9.39 -0.91 -2.02
C GLY A 59 8.51 -1.87 -1.22
N LEU A 60 7.20 -1.62 -1.22
CA LEU A 60 6.21 -2.43 -0.50
C LEU A 60 5.21 -3.11 -1.44
N THR A 61 4.58 -4.18 -0.95
CA THR A 61 3.40 -4.84 -1.57
C THR A 61 2.34 -5.22 -0.55
N CYS A 62 1.08 -5.18 -0.99
CA CYS A 62 -0.11 -5.68 -0.27
C CYS A 62 -0.85 -6.78 -1.05
N LYS A 63 -0.36 -7.22 -2.21
CA LYS A 63 -1.05 -8.21 -3.08
C LYS A 63 -0.85 -9.68 -2.67
N GLN A 64 -0.60 -9.92 -1.39
CA GLN A 64 -0.42 -11.27 -0.86
C GLN A 64 -1.47 -11.51 0.22
N THR A 65 -1.83 -12.78 0.42
CA THR A 65 -2.76 -13.17 1.47
C THR A 65 -2.37 -12.57 2.83
N ALA A 66 -3.38 -12.12 3.57
CA ALA A 66 -3.23 -11.47 4.87
C ALA A 66 -2.43 -10.15 4.88
N LEU A 67 -2.28 -9.46 3.73
CA LEU A 67 -1.77 -8.08 3.62
C LEU A 67 -2.88 -7.11 3.17
N GLY A 68 -2.66 -5.81 3.39
CA GLY A 68 -3.62 -4.75 3.06
C GLY A 68 -3.96 -3.87 4.25
N ALA A 69 -5.04 -3.08 4.13
CA ALA A 69 -5.56 -2.34 5.28
C ALA A 69 -6.03 -3.32 6.36
N HIS A 70 -5.84 -2.95 7.63
CA HIS A 70 -6.27 -3.80 8.75
C HIS A 70 -7.77 -4.11 8.70
N ASP A 71 -8.59 -3.16 8.25
CA ASP A 71 -10.03 -3.34 8.12
C ASP A 71 -10.39 -4.47 7.12
N TRP A 72 -9.58 -4.68 6.09
CA TRP A 72 -9.79 -5.74 5.10
C TRP A 72 -9.47 -7.14 5.64
N LEU A 73 -8.61 -7.21 6.66
CA LEU A 73 -8.10 -8.47 7.21
C LEU A 73 -9.10 -9.09 8.19
N ASN A 74 -9.95 -8.28 8.83
CA ASN A 74 -10.99 -8.77 9.74
C ASN A 74 -12.18 -9.41 8.99
N GLU A 75 -12.24 -9.28 7.67
CA GLU A 75 -13.28 -9.88 6.82
C GLU A 75 -12.89 -11.28 6.31
N GLU A 76 -11.63 -11.71 6.47
CA GLU A 76 -11.12 -13.01 5.99
C GLU A 76 -11.24 -14.15 7.03
N ASP A 77 -11.95 -13.93 8.15
CA ASP A 77 -12.23 -14.92 9.20
C ASP A 77 -13.56 -15.68 9.00
#